data_AF-A0A1Y2A0B2-F1
#
_entry.id   AF-A0A1Y2A0B2-F1
#
_cell.length_a   1.000
_cell.length_b   1.000
_cell.length_c   1.000
_cell.angle_alpha   90.00
_cell.angle_beta   90.00
_cell.angle_gamma   90.00
#
_symmetry.space_group_name_H-M   'P 1'
#
loop_
_entity.id
_entity.type
_entity.pdbx_description
1 polymer ?
#
loop_
_entity_poly.entity_id
_entity_poly.type
_entity_poly.pdbx_seq_one_letter_code
_entity_poly.pdbx_strand_id
1 'polypeptide(L)'
;MGIFGKKSRSDEWHTQIDFTASLSRPSQKTFPYELIRKHTDHYLRKKGKLSQQDIDIRLAILIEGHEARDVAVAACAHAISPTSLRAILNVELSVAPATYFGLE
;
A
#
# COMPACT_ATOMS: atom_id res chain seq x y z
N MET A 1 16.13 -31.11 8.97
CA MET A 1 16.45 -29.68 8.78
C MET A 1 15.16 -28.96 8.39
N GLY A 2 14.38 -28.47 9.36
CA GLY A 2 13.12 -27.77 9.10
C GLY A 2 13.23 -26.36 9.62
N ILE A 3 13.60 -25.42 8.75
CA ILE A 3 13.70 -24.00 9.11
C ILE A 3 12.25 -23.48 9.16
N PHE A 4 11.66 -23.43 10.35
CA PHE A 4 10.46 -22.63 10.58
C PHE A 4 10.86 -21.15 10.45
N GLY A 5 10.97 -20.69 9.21
CA GLY A 5 11.16 -19.28 8.90
C GLY A 5 9.95 -18.52 9.42
N LYS A 6 10.15 -17.65 10.41
CA LYS A 6 9.12 -16.71 10.85
C LYS A 6 8.64 -15.94 9.61
N LYS A 7 7.44 -16.25 9.13
CA LYS A 7 6.79 -15.52 8.03
C LYS A 7 6.90 -14.03 8.32
N SER A 8 7.44 -13.25 7.38
CA SER A 8 7.68 -11.84 7.64
C SER A 8 6.34 -11.15 7.87
N ARG A 9 6.30 -10.12 8.72
CA ARG A 9 5.04 -9.38 8.96
C ARG A 9 4.51 -8.73 7.68
N SER A 10 5.38 -8.46 6.72
CA SER A 10 5.00 -7.99 5.40
C SER A 10 4.31 -9.11 4.63
N ASP A 11 4.86 -10.32 4.61
CA ASP A 11 4.26 -11.48 3.93
C ASP A 11 2.90 -11.86 4.54
N GLU A 12 2.75 -11.72 5.87
CA GLU A 12 1.48 -11.88 6.56
C GLU A 12 0.46 -10.85 6.04
N TRP A 13 0.86 -9.59 5.93
CA TRP A 13 -0.01 -8.51 5.42
C TRP A 13 -0.41 -8.74 3.96
N HIS A 14 0.54 -9.10 3.07
CA HIS A 14 0.27 -9.45 1.67
C HIS A 14 -0.79 -10.56 1.59
N THR A 15 -0.58 -11.66 2.34
CA THR A 15 -1.53 -12.78 2.38
C THR A 15 -2.93 -12.34 2.85
N GLN A 16 -3.02 -11.45 3.84
CA GLN A 16 -4.29 -10.97 4.39
C GLN A 16 -5.06 -10.11 3.38
N ILE A 17 -4.38 -9.20 2.68
CA ILE A 17 -5.04 -8.33 1.72
C ILE A 17 -5.38 -9.08 0.43
N ASP A 18 -4.56 -10.02 -0.02
CA ASP A 18 -4.88 -10.92 -1.14
C ASP A 18 -6.12 -11.77 -0.83
N PHE A 19 -6.15 -12.38 0.36
CA PHE A 19 -7.31 -13.19 0.77
C PHE A 19 -8.59 -12.35 0.83
N THR A 20 -8.48 -11.12 1.34
CA THR A 20 -9.65 -10.23 1.51
C THR A 20 -10.12 -9.64 0.20
N ALA A 21 -9.20 -9.19 -0.66
CA ALA A 21 -9.52 -8.69 -1.99
C ALA A 21 -10.04 -9.84 -2.89
N SER A 22 -9.49 -11.05 -2.72
CA SER A 22 -9.74 -12.18 -3.58
C SER A 22 -9.49 -11.78 -5.04
N LEU A 23 -10.50 -11.88 -5.91
CA LEU A 23 -10.44 -11.44 -7.30
C LEU A 23 -10.94 -10.00 -7.51
N SER A 24 -11.38 -9.32 -6.44
CA SER A 24 -11.94 -7.98 -6.54
C SER A 24 -10.86 -6.91 -6.68
N ARG A 25 -11.15 -5.86 -7.45
CA ARG A 25 -10.25 -4.72 -7.69
C ARG A 25 -10.87 -3.41 -7.20
N PRO A 26 -10.05 -2.39 -6.85
CA PRO A 26 -10.53 -1.13 -6.29
C PRO A 26 -11.58 -0.40 -7.14
N SER A 27 -11.59 -0.63 -8.47
CA SER A 27 -12.58 -0.06 -9.40
C SER A 27 -13.99 -0.64 -9.26
N GLN A 28 -14.15 -1.79 -8.59
CA GLN A 28 -15.42 -2.46 -8.41
C GLN A 28 -16.14 -1.95 -7.15
N LYS A 29 -17.46 -1.74 -7.22
CA LYS A 29 -18.26 -1.28 -6.08
C LYS A 29 -18.25 -2.23 -4.88
N THR A 30 -18.00 -3.51 -5.10
CA THR A 30 -17.96 -4.55 -4.07
C THR A 30 -16.59 -4.68 -3.40
N PHE A 31 -15.61 -3.85 -3.78
CA PHE A 31 -14.27 -3.94 -3.23
C PHE A 31 -14.28 -3.66 -1.70
N PRO A 32 -13.67 -4.54 -0.89
CA PRO A 32 -13.82 -4.50 0.56
C PRO A 32 -12.85 -3.51 1.23
N TYR A 33 -12.95 -2.21 0.88
CA TYR A 33 -12.08 -1.14 1.39
C TYR A 33 -11.90 -1.18 2.91
N GLU A 34 -13.01 -1.25 3.66
CA GLU A 34 -12.97 -1.22 5.12
C GLU A 34 -12.25 -2.42 5.75
N LEU A 35 -12.32 -3.60 5.14
CA LEU A 35 -11.63 -4.79 5.66
C LEU A 35 -10.14 -4.74 5.37
N ILE A 36 -9.77 -4.32 4.15
CA ILE A 36 -8.38 -4.22 3.75
C ILE A 36 -7.65 -3.12 4.55
N ARG A 37 -8.31 -1.98 4.81
CA ARG A 37 -7.76 -0.92 5.69
C ARG A 37 -7.39 -1.43 7.08
N LYS A 38 -8.23 -2.28 7.67
CA LYS A 38 -7.99 -2.87 8.99
C LYS A 38 -6.73 -3.73 9.04
N HIS A 39 -6.39 -4.43 7.95
CA HIS A 39 -5.14 -5.20 7.88
C HIS A 39 -3.92 -4.28 7.91
N THR A 40 -3.97 -3.15 7.21
CA THR A 40 -2.92 -2.12 7.26
C THR A 40 -2.81 -1.50 8.64
N ASP A 41 -3.93 -1.12 9.27
CA ASP A 41 -3.92 -0.58 10.64
C ASP A 41 -3.32 -1.58 11.64
N HIS A 42 -3.68 -2.85 11.52
CA HIS A 42 -3.13 -3.92 12.35
C HIS A 42 -1.63 -4.11 12.13
N TYR A 43 -1.18 -4.10 10.87
CA TYR A 43 0.23 -4.16 10.52
C TYR A 43 1.01 -3.01 11.16
N LEU A 44 0.51 -1.77 11.05
CA LEU A 44 1.15 -0.58 11.62
C LEU A 44 1.16 -0.63 13.16
N ARG A 45 0.04 -1.00 13.80
CA ARG A 45 -0.04 -1.15 15.27
C ARG A 45 0.97 -2.15 15.81
N LYS A 46 1.19 -3.28 15.12
CA LYS A 46 2.20 -4.28 15.49
C LYS A 46 3.63 -3.73 15.49
N LYS A 47 3.92 -2.62 14.80
CA LYS A 47 5.25 -2.00 14.71
C LYS A 47 5.53 -0.98 15.81
N GLY A 48 4.53 -0.61 16.61
CA GLY A 48 4.67 0.33 17.72
C GLY A 48 4.49 1.79 17.29
N LYS A 49 5.11 2.72 18.02
CA LYS A 49 5.06 4.15 17.70
C LYS A 49 5.97 4.43 16.51
N LEU A 50 5.38 4.86 15.40
CA LEU A 50 6.07 5.23 14.17
C LEU A 50 5.81 6.72 13.89
N SER A 51 6.80 7.41 13.35
CA SER A 51 6.57 8.73 12.75
C SER A 51 5.80 8.57 11.42
N GLN A 52 5.20 9.65 10.91
CA GLN A 52 4.57 9.61 9.59
C GLN A 52 5.57 9.24 8.48
N GLN A 53 6.82 9.70 8.59
CA GLN A 53 7.88 9.34 7.64
C GLN A 53 8.19 7.84 7.67
N ASP A 54 8.24 7.23 8.85
CA ASP A 54 8.44 5.79 8.98
C ASP A 54 7.25 4.99 8.41
N ILE A 55 6.02 5.48 8.62
CA ILE A 55 4.82 4.89 8.04
C ILE A 55 4.91 4.93 6.52
N ASP A 56 5.19 6.10 5.94
CA ASP A 56 5.27 6.30 4.50
C ASP A 56 6.30 5.37 3.84
N ILE A 57 7.53 5.28 4.39
CA ILE A 57 8.58 4.40 3.88
C ILE A 57 8.12 2.93 3.93
N ARG A 58 7.51 2.51 5.03
CA ARG A 58 7.07 1.12 5.20
C ARG A 58 5.92 0.77 4.26
N LEU A 59 4.94 1.66 4.11
CA LEU A 59 3.81 1.44 3.22
C LEU A 59 4.25 1.46 1.76
N ALA A 60 5.21 2.32 1.38
CA ALA A 60 5.80 2.31 0.04
C ALA A 60 6.44 0.95 -0.28
N ILE A 61 7.25 0.40 0.63
CA ILE A 61 7.86 -0.93 0.46
C ILE A 61 6.79 -2.03 0.31
N LEU A 62 5.71 -1.97 1.10
CA LEU A 62 4.61 -2.93 0.97
C LEU A 62 3.88 -2.80 -0.37
N ILE A 63 3.67 -1.58 -0.87
CA ILE A 63 3.03 -1.36 -2.17
C ILE A 63 3.91 -1.88 -3.30
N GLU A 64 5.19 -1.52 -3.30
CA GLU A 64 6.14 -1.90 -4.35
C GLU A 64 6.33 -3.42 -4.46
N GLY A 65 6.31 -4.12 -3.33
CA GLY A 65 6.46 -5.57 -3.23
C GLY A 65 5.18 -6.38 -3.48
N HIS A 66 4.03 -5.73 -3.69
CA HIS A 66 2.77 -6.42 -3.95
C HIS A 66 2.54 -6.64 -5.45
N GLU A 67 2.12 -7.86 -5.85
CA GLU A 67 1.82 -8.17 -7.26
C GLU A 67 0.64 -7.33 -7.78
N ALA A 68 -0.49 -7.38 -7.07
CA ALA A 68 -1.63 -6.49 -7.28
C ALA A 68 -1.43 -5.11 -6.63
N ARG A 69 -0.60 -4.25 -7.23
CA ARG A 69 -0.26 -2.93 -6.65
C ARG A 69 -1.45 -2.02 -6.41
N ASP A 70 -2.46 -2.04 -7.27
CA ASP A 70 -3.70 -1.27 -7.09
C ASP A 70 -4.44 -1.65 -5.80
N VAL A 71 -4.48 -2.93 -5.46
CA VAL A 71 -5.05 -3.45 -4.20
C VAL A 71 -4.21 -2.95 -3.00
N ALA A 72 -2.89 -3.04 -3.10
CA ALA A 72 -1.99 -2.55 -2.04
C ALA A 72 -2.09 -1.02 -1.84
N VAL A 73 -2.20 -0.25 -2.92
CA VAL A 73 -2.46 1.19 -2.87
C VAL A 73 -3.78 1.46 -2.15
N ALA A 74 -4.86 0.77 -2.53
CA ALA A 74 -6.16 0.91 -1.87
C ALA A 74 -6.11 0.56 -0.37
N ALA A 75 -5.27 -0.41 0.00
CA ALA A 75 -5.04 -0.82 1.38
C ALA A 75 -4.30 0.22 2.23
N CYS A 76 -3.39 0.97 1.60
CA CYS A 76 -2.48 1.88 2.28
C CYS A 76 -2.93 3.35 2.20
N ALA A 77 -3.81 3.70 1.26
CA ALA A 77 -4.15 5.08 0.90
C ALA A 77 -4.65 5.94 2.06
N HIS A 78 -5.26 5.36 3.11
CA HIS A 78 -5.75 6.12 4.26
C HIS A 78 -4.67 6.47 5.28
N ALA A 79 -3.53 5.76 5.28
CA ALA A 79 -2.48 5.89 6.28
C ALA A 79 -1.18 6.49 5.71
N ILE A 80 -0.95 6.35 4.41
CA ILE A 80 0.18 6.99 3.71
C ILE A 80 -0.08 8.50 3.54
N SER A 81 0.96 9.32 3.63
CA SER A 81 0.80 10.74 3.36
C SER A 81 0.46 11.01 1.89
N PRO A 82 -0.30 12.07 1.58
CA PRO A 82 -0.62 12.43 0.19
C PRO A 82 0.63 12.71 -0.66
N THR A 83 1.70 13.24 -0.07
CA THR A 83 2.96 13.52 -0.78
C THR A 83 3.64 12.22 -1.21
N SER A 84 3.77 11.28 -0.29
CA SER A 84 4.38 9.98 -0.57
C SER A 84 3.54 9.16 -1.54
N LEU A 85 2.21 9.19 -1.42
CA LEU A 85 1.32 8.53 -2.38
C LEU A 85 1.46 9.10 -3.79
N ARG A 86 1.52 10.42 -3.95
CA ARG A 86 1.76 11.04 -5.27
C ARG A 86 3.11 10.64 -5.84
N ALA A 87 4.16 10.56 -5.02
CA ALA A 87 5.47 10.13 -5.48
C ALA A 87 5.43 8.70 -6.05
N ILE A 88 4.77 7.78 -5.36
CA ILE A 88 4.57 6.39 -5.82
C ILE A 88 3.81 6.39 -7.16
N LEU A 89 2.67 7.09 -7.23
CA LEU A 89 1.83 7.09 -8.44
C LEU A 89 2.49 7.78 -9.64
N ASN A 90 3.28 8.83 -9.42
CA ASN A 90 3.99 9.52 -10.49
C ASN A 90 5.04 8.63 -11.16
N VAL A 91 5.73 7.79 -10.37
CA VAL A 91 6.69 6.81 -10.89
C VAL A 91 5.97 5.78 -11.78
N GLU A 92 4.80 5.31 -11.36
CA GLU A 92 4.05 4.30 -12.11
C GLU A 92 3.41 4.82 -13.39
N LEU A 93 2.87 6.04 -13.36
CA LEU A 93 2.12 6.59 -14.49
C LEU A 93 3.03 7.21 -15.56
N SER A 94 4.35 7.31 -15.32
CA SER A 94 5.28 8.08 -16.17
C SER A 94 4.76 9.50 -16.49
N VAL A 95 3.93 10.04 -15.61
CA VAL A 95 3.38 11.38 -15.77
C VAL A 95 4.49 12.31 -15.31
N ALA A 96 5.17 12.92 -16.30
CA ALA A 96 5.99 14.09 -16.02
C ALA A 96 5.14 15.04 -15.16
N PRO A 97 5.64 15.52 -14.00
CA PRO A 97 4.90 16.50 -13.24
C PRO A 97 4.56 17.63 -14.21
N ALA A 98 3.26 17.83 -14.48
CA ALA A 98 2.82 18.83 -15.43
C ALA A 98 3.37 20.17 -14.94
N THR A 99 4.44 20.64 -15.57
CA THR A 99 4.95 21.98 -15.39
C THR A 99 3.87 22.88 -15.91
N TYR A 100 3.08 23.39 -14.97
CA TYR A 100 2.16 24.48 -15.19
C TYR A 100 2.96 25.62 -15.84
N PHE A 101 2.60 25.97 -17.08
CA PHE A 101 2.71 27.27 -17.77
C PHE A 101 2.88 27.04 -19.28
N GLY A 102 1.79 26.64 -19.94
CA GLY A 102 1.65 26.77 -21.39
C GLY A 102 1.36 28.23 -21.76
N LEU A 103 2.39 29.08 -21.73
CA LEU A 103 2.40 30.38 -22.37
C LEU A 103 3.66 30.50 -23.26
N GLU A 104 3.50 30.14 -24.53
CA GLU A 104 4.15 30.81 -25.67
C GLU A 104 3.12 30.95 -26.79
#